data_AF-A0A5N5LD33-F1
#
_entry.id   AF-A0A5N5LD33-F1
#
_cell.length_a   1.000
_cell.length_b   1.000
_cell.length_c   1.000
_cell.angle_alpha   90.00
_cell.angle_beta   90.00
_cell.angle_gamma   90.00
#
_symmetry.space_group_name_H-M   'P 1'
#
loop_
_entity.id
_entity.type
_entity.pdbx_description
1 polymer ?
#
loop_
_entity_poly.entity_id
_entity_poly.type
_entity_poly.pdbx_seq_one_letter_code
_entity_poly.pdbx_strand_id
1 'polypeptide(L)'
;MSWQAYVDSSLVGSGHLDKAAIISAAGDSVWSSTAGFTLKPEEMKHIAEILDNASGAVDKAYAEGVYVGGVRYVLTKVEGRSMYARQVRIHTLEIGRLCVGHG
;
A
#
# COMPACT_ATOMS: atom_id res chain seq x y z
N MET A 1 23.94 -12.12 5.80
CA MET A 1 23.24 -11.18 4.90
C MET A 1 21.92 -10.83 5.56
N SER A 2 21.76 -9.63 6.09
CA SER A 2 20.51 -9.20 6.73
C SER A 2 19.55 -8.66 5.67
N TRP A 3 18.25 -8.97 5.79
CA TRP A 3 17.21 -8.42 4.91
C TRP A 3 17.21 -6.89 4.89
N GLN A 4 17.57 -6.27 6.02
CA GLN A 4 17.75 -4.83 6.15
C GLN A 4 18.82 -4.28 5.20
N ALA A 5 19.99 -4.92 5.12
CA ALA A 5 21.04 -4.46 4.20
C ALA A 5 20.61 -4.54 2.73
N TYR A 6 19.72 -5.49 2.39
CA TYR A 6 19.16 -5.61 1.05
C TYR A 6 18.19 -4.47 0.74
N VAL A 7 17.31 -4.12 1.69
CA VAL A 7 16.41 -2.96 1.54
C VAL A 7 17.21 -1.66 1.39
N ASP A 8 18.19 -1.44 2.24
CA ASP A 8 18.93 -0.17 2.24
C ASP A 8 19.90 -0.05 1.06
N SER A 9 20.61 -1.12 0.69
CA SER A 9 21.64 -1.06 -0.36
C SER A 9 21.10 -1.39 -1.76
N SER A 10 20.26 -2.43 -1.88
CA SER A 10 19.79 -2.91 -3.20
C SER A 10 18.52 -2.22 -3.67
N LEU A 11 17.63 -1.81 -2.76
CA LEU A 11 16.39 -1.11 -3.12
C LEU A 11 16.56 0.40 -3.02
N VAL A 12 16.73 0.94 -1.81
CA VAL A 12 16.81 2.40 -1.59
C VAL A 12 18.12 2.97 -2.17
N GLY A 13 19.22 2.26 -2.00
CA GLY A 13 20.54 2.63 -2.54
C GLY A 13 20.62 2.71 -4.07
N SER A 14 19.62 2.17 -4.79
CA SER A 14 19.53 2.29 -6.25
C SER A 14 19.15 3.70 -6.73
N GLY A 15 18.62 4.56 -5.85
CA GLY A 15 18.21 5.92 -6.18
C GLY A 15 16.87 6.04 -6.93
N HIS A 16 16.19 4.92 -7.20
CA HIS A 16 14.88 4.90 -7.86
C HIS A 16 13.70 4.69 -6.90
N LEU A 17 13.98 4.32 -5.65
CA LEU A 17 12.98 3.97 -4.63
C LEU A 17 13.24 4.79 -3.36
N ASP A 18 12.35 5.72 -3.03
CA ASP A 18 12.46 6.51 -1.79
C ASP A 18 12.18 5.69 -0.53
N LYS A 19 11.30 4.69 -0.62
CA LYS A 19 10.90 3.83 0.49
C LYS A 19 10.66 2.41 0.00
N ALA A 20 11.13 1.44 0.78
CA ALA A 20 10.89 0.03 0.51
C ALA A 20 10.61 -0.75 1.79
N ALA A 21 9.82 -1.81 1.67
CA ALA A 21 9.62 -2.78 2.74
C ALA A 21 9.43 -4.17 2.15
N ILE A 22 9.89 -5.17 2.90
CA ILE A 22 9.74 -6.58 2.62
C ILE A 22 8.80 -7.14 3.67
N ILE A 23 7.69 -7.70 3.21
CA ILE A 23 6.67 -8.35 4.04
C ILE A 23 6.52 -9.81 3.64
N SER A 24 6.02 -10.62 4.56
CA SER A 24 5.62 -11.99 4.27
C SER A 24 4.47 -12.02 3.26
N ALA A 25 4.45 -13.03 2.39
CA ALA A 25 3.39 -13.22 1.40
C ALA A 25 2.00 -13.37 2.02
N ALA A 26 1.93 -13.88 3.26
CA ALA A 26 0.69 -14.01 4.02
C ALA A 26 0.26 -12.69 4.70
N GLY A 27 1.10 -11.65 4.67
CA GLY A 27 0.80 -10.35 5.28
C GLY A 27 0.92 -10.31 6.81
N ASP A 28 1.46 -11.36 7.44
CA ASP A 28 1.50 -11.44 8.91
C ASP A 28 2.67 -10.69 9.56
N SER A 29 3.81 -10.58 8.85
CA SER A 29 5.05 -10.05 9.40
C SER A 29 5.83 -9.21 8.40
N VAL A 30 6.34 -8.07 8.86
CA VAL A 30 7.33 -7.25 8.16
C VAL A 30 8.72 -7.80 8.46
N TRP A 31 9.45 -8.23 7.44
CA TRP A 31 10.83 -8.72 7.60
C TRP A 31 11.84 -7.58 7.59
N SER A 32 11.56 -6.52 6.83
CA SER A 32 12.38 -5.32 6.81
C SER A 32 11.60 -4.13 6.26
N SER A 33 11.91 -2.92 6.71
CA SER A 33 11.31 -1.69 6.21
C SER A 33 12.31 -0.53 6.32
N THR A 34 12.18 0.44 5.42
CA THR A 34 12.88 1.72 5.52
C THR A 34 12.36 2.54 6.71
N ALA A 35 13.23 3.35 7.32
CA ALA A 35 12.86 4.25 8.40
C ALA A 35 11.69 5.17 8.01
N GLY A 36 10.65 5.22 8.84
CA GLY A 36 9.45 6.02 8.57
C GLY A 36 8.48 5.40 7.56
N PHE A 37 8.55 4.08 7.37
CA PHE A 37 7.56 3.30 6.61
C PHE A 37 6.94 2.22 7.50
N THR A 38 5.78 2.53 8.08
CA THR A 38 5.06 1.61 8.97
C THR A 38 3.82 1.09 8.26
N LEU A 39 3.77 -0.21 8.00
CA LEU A 39 2.61 -0.90 7.43
C LEU A 39 1.70 -1.38 8.55
N LYS A 40 0.40 -1.16 8.40
CA LYS A 40 -0.59 -1.74 9.33
C LYS A 40 -0.84 -3.21 8.99
N PRO A 41 -1.14 -4.06 9.97
CA PRO A 41 -1.47 -5.47 9.72
C PRO A 41 -2.70 -5.65 8.84
N GLU A 42 -3.67 -4.75 8.90
CA GLU A 42 -4.85 -4.75 8.02
C GLU A 42 -4.48 -4.51 6.56
N GLU A 43 -3.57 -3.55 6.30
CA GLU A 43 -3.06 -3.24 4.96
C GLU A 43 -2.30 -4.43 4.36
N MET A 44 -1.47 -5.09 5.18
CA MET A 44 -0.68 -6.25 4.74
C MET A 44 -1.56 -7.44 4.35
N LYS A 45 -2.61 -7.73 5.12
CA LYS A 45 -3.58 -8.77 4.77
C LYS A 45 -4.28 -8.47 3.45
N HIS A 46 -4.69 -7.23 3.24
CA HIS A 46 -5.38 -6.86 2.01
C HIS A 46 -4.47 -7.00 0.79
N ILE A 47 -3.19 -6.64 0.92
CA ILE A 47 -2.18 -6.84 -0.14
C ILE A 47 -2.00 -8.34 -0.46
N ALA A 48 -1.91 -9.19 0.57
CA ALA A 48 -1.78 -10.63 0.41
C ALA A 48 -2.99 -11.23 -0.35
N GLU A 49 -4.21 -10.85 0.01
CA GLU A 49 -5.44 -11.28 -0.67
C GLU A 49 -5.48 -10.88 -2.16
N ILE A 50 -5.00 -9.67 -2.49
CA ILE A 50 -4.92 -9.19 -3.87
C ILE A 50 -3.88 -10.00 -4.66
N LEU A 51 -2.74 -10.31 -4.04
CA LEU A 51 -1.66 -11.09 -4.68
C LEU A 51 -2.08 -12.54 -4.96
N ASP A 52 -2.85 -13.14 -4.05
CA ASP A 52 -3.41 -14.49 -4.22
C ASP A 52 -4.47 -14.55 -5.34
N ASN A 53 -4.78 -13.42 -5.99
CA ASN A 53 -5.77 -13.31 -7.07
C ASN A 53 -7.11 -13.95 -6.66
N ALA A 54 -7.52 -13.76 -5.41
CA ALA A 54 -8.85 -14.17 -4.99
C ALA A 54 -9.88 -13.44 -5.86
N SER A 55 -10.67 -14.18 -6.63
CA SER A 55 -11.66 -13.64 -7.57
C SER A 55 -12.56 -12.63 -6.85
N GLY A 56 -12.47 -11.34 -7.23
CA GLY A 56 -13.19 -10.23 -6.61
C GLY A 56 -12.38 -9.35 -5.64
N ALA A 57 -11.24 -9.82 -5.11
CA ALA A 57 -10.34 -8.97 -4.32
C ALA A 57 -9.66 -7.90 -5.19
N VAL A 58 -9.31 -8.27 -6.42
CA VAL A 58 -8.75 -7.35 -7.41
C VAL A 58 -9.77 -6.25 -7.78
N ASP A 59 -11.04 -6.61 -8.01
CA ASP A 59 -12.10 -5.64 -8.30
C ASP A 59 -12.35 -4.68 -7.14
N LYS A 60 -12.36 -5.20 -5.90
CA LYS A 60 -12.42 -4.36 -4.69
C LYS A 60 -11.21 -3.43 -4.58
N ALA A 61 -10.01 -3.93 -4.86
CA ALA A 61 -8.81 -3.12 -4.86
C ALA A 61 -8.80 -2.03 -5.96
N TYR A 62 -9.44 -2.28 -7.11
CA TYR A 62 -9.66 -1.23 -8.12
C TYR A 62 -10.68 -0.18 -7.68
N ALA A 63 -11.73 -0.58 -6.94
CA ALA A 63 -12.79 0.32 -6.47
C ALA A 63 -12.36 1.15 -5.24
N GLU A 64 -11.82 0.49 -4.20
CA GLU A 64 -11.46 1.09 -2.92
C GLU A 64 -10.01 1.60 -2.91
N GLY A 65 -9.13 1.06 -3.76
CA GLY A 65 -7.70 1.34 -3.72
C GLY A 65 -6.99 0.58 -2.62
N VAL A 66 -5.65 0.53 -2.69
CA VAL A 66 -4.79 -0.16 -1.74
C VAL A 66 -4.16 0.86 -0.81
N TYR A 67 -4.25 0.63 0.50
CA TYR A 67 -3.57 1.45 1.49
C TYR A 67 -2.22 0.85 1.82
N VAL A 68 -1.17 1.66 1.76
CA VAL A 68 0.20 1.25 2.07
C VAL A 68 0.83 2.34 2.93
N GLY A 69 1.00 2.05 4.22
CA GLY A 69 1.59 3.01 5.17
C GLY A 69 0.74 4.26 5.37
N GLY A 70 -0.59 4.11 5.40
CA GLY A 70 -1.55 5.20 5.57
C GLY A 70 -1.78 6.06 4.31
N VAL A 71 -1.16 5.72 3.19
CA VAL A 71 -1.36 6.40 1.90
C VAL A 71 -2.20 5.52 0.97
N ARG A 72 -3.19 6.10 0.31
CA ARG A 72 -4.03 5.42 -0.67
C ARG A 72 -3.37 5.41 -2.06
N TYR A 73 -3.27 4.22 -2.63
CA TYR A 73 -2.79 3.98 -3.99
C TYR A 73 -3.91 3.36 -4.81
N VAL A 74 -4.00 3.73 -6.09
CA VAL A 74 -4.95 3.15 -7.04
C VAL A 74 -4.25 2.05 -7.81
N LEU A 75 -4.80 0.84 -7.72
CA LEU A 75 -4.35 -0.32 -8.47
C LEU A 75 -4.48 -0.02 -9.98
N THR A 76 -3.47 -0.33 -10.77
CA THR A 76 -3.46 -0.08 -12.23
C THR A 76 -3.29 -1.36 -13.02
N LYS A 77 -2.53 -2.32 -12.46
CA LYS A 77 -2.28 -3.61 -13.11
C LYS A 77 -1.98 -4.66 -12.05
N VAL A 78 -2.56 -5.85 -12.22
CA VAL A 78 -2.21 -7.06 -11.46
C VAL A 78 -1.88 -8.14 -12.48
N GLU A 79 -0.71 -8.73 -12.36
CA GLU A 79 -0.21 -9.77 -13.24
C GLU A 79 0.44 -10.86 -12.39
N GLY A 80 -0.34 -11.89 -12.04
CA GLY A 80 0.09 -13.03 -11.23
C GLY A 80 0.71 -12.58 -9.90
N ARG A 81 2.05 -12.56 -9.84
CA ARG A 81 2.85 -12.22 -8.64
C ARG A 81 3.27 -10.75 -8.56
N SER A 82 2.92 -9.95 -9.56
CA SER A 82 3.30 -8.54 -9.61
C SER A 82 2.05 -7.67 -9.67
N MET A 83 1.93 -6.75 -8.73
CA MET A 83 0.90 -5.72 -8.76
C MET A 83 1.52 -4.34 -8.81
N TYR A 84 0.92 -3.46 -9.60
CA TYR A 84 1.33 -2.08 -9.77
C TYR A 84 0.19 -1.18 -9.31
N ALA A 85 0.50 -0.30 -8.37
CA ALA A 85 -0.40 0.73 -7.89
C ALA A 85 0.28 2.09 -8.00
N ARG A 86 -0.50 3.13 -8.29
CA ARG A 86 -0.01 4.51 -8.36
C ARG A 86 -0.62 5.35 -7.25
N GLN A 87 0.17 6.24 -6.66
CA GLN A 87 -0.35 7.17 -5.68
C GLN A 87 -1.22 8.20 -6.40
N VAL A 88 -2.47 8.35 -5.96
CA VAL A 88 -3.32 9.44 -6.44
C VAL A 88 -3.27 10.53 -5.40
N ARG A 89 -2.78 11.72 -5.79
CA ARG A 89 -2.81 12.89 -4.92
C ARG A 89 -4.26 13.34 -4.76
N ILE A 90 -4.95 12.83 -3.75
CA ILE A 90 -6.23 13.38 -3.31
C ILE A 90 -5.92 14.72 -2.63
N HIS A 91 -6.22 15.82 -3.33
CA HIS A 91 -6.41 17.10 -2.68
C HIS A 91 -7.63 16.93 -1.76
N THR A 92 -7.42 17.05 -0.45
CA THR A 92 -8.48 16.95 0.56
C THR A 92 -9.65 17.85 0.17
N LEU A 93 -10.77 17.23 -0.23
CA LEU A 93 -12.06 17.91 -0.34
C LEU A 93 -12.68 17.85 1.05
N GLU A 94 -12.50 18.91 1.82
CA GLU A 94 -13.19 19.08 3.10
C GLU A 94 -14.67 19.37 2.80
N ILE A 95 -15.49 18.32 2.74
CA ILE A 95 -16.94 18.46 2.58
C ILE A 95 -17.51 18.82 3.95
N GLY A 96 -17.36 20.10 4.33
CA GLY A 96 -17.97 20.67 5.51
C GLY A 96 -19.50 20.60 5.40
N ARG A 97 -20.12 19.67 6.14
CA ARG A 97 -21.57 19.59 6.30
C ARG A 97 -22.04 20.76 7.15
N LEU A 98 -22.30 21.89 6.51
CA LEU A 98 -23.03 23.01 7.11
C LEU A 98 -24.51 22.60 7.28
N CYS A 99 -24.81 21.99 8.42
CA CYS A 99 -26.19 21.90 8.91
C CYS A 99 -26.63 23.32 9.31
N VAL A 100 -27.21 24.07 8.36
CA VAL A 100 -27.92 25.31 8.66
C VAL A 100 -29.24 24.92 9.34
N GLY A 101 -29.30 25.12 10.65
CA GLY A 101 -30.54 25.02 11.42
C GLY A 101 -31.53 26.08 10.96
N HIS A 102 -32.69 25.64 10.49
CA HIS A 102 -33.86 26.50 10.34
C HIS A 102 -34.55 26.59 11.71
N GLY A 103 -34.82 27.81 12.16
CA GLY A 103 -35.58 28.10 13.38
C GLY A 103 -37.07 27.80 13.28
#